data_AF-A0A2K4X3E7-F1
#
_entry.id   AF-A0A2K4X3E7-F1
#
_cell.length_a   1.000
_cell.length_b   1.000
_cell.length_c   1.000
_cell.angle_alpha   90.00
_cell.angle_beta   90.00
_cell.angle_gamma   90.00
#
_symmetry.space_group_name_H-M   'P 1'
#
loop_
_entity.id
_entity.type
_entity.pdbx_description
1 polymer ?
#
loop_
_entity_poly.entity_id
_entity_poly.type
_entity_poly.pdbx_seq_one_letter_code
_entity_poly.pdbx_strand_id
1 'polypeptide(L)' 'MSERDYNTVRNLHLSQLSDPKYLHLLREFAGHMAPPCVAEALMKWLNRL' A
#
# COMPACT_ATOMS: atom_id res chain seq x y z
N MET A 1 -3.97 -10.15 -4.27
CA MET A 1 -4.50 -8.84 -4.70
C MET A 1 -5.19 -8.91 -6.07
N SER A 2 -6.43 -8.41 -6.19
CA SER A 2 -7.17 -8.32 -7.46
C SER A 2 -6.83 -7.04 -8.24
N GLU A 3 -7.22 -6.95 -9.53
CA GLU A 3 -7.04 -5.73 -10.34
C GLU A 3 -7.76 -4.51 -9.75
N ARG A 4 -8.95 -4.72 -9.16
CA ARG A 4 -9.72 -3.65 -8.49
C ARG A 4 -8.97 -3.11 -7.28
N ASP A 5 -8.34 -3.98 -6.49
CA ASP A 5 -7.57 -3.60 -5.31
C ASP A 5 -6.31 -2.83 -5.71
N TYR A 6 -5.61 -3.30 -6.75
CA TYR A 6 -4.45 -2.61 -7.30
C TYR A 6 -4.81 -1.21 -7.80
N ASN A 7 -5.91 -1.08 -8.56
CA ASN A 7 -6.41 0.20 -9.02
C ASN A 7 -6.83 1.10 -7.85
N THR A 8 -7.37 0.54 -6.78
CA THR A 8 -7.68 1.30 -5.56
C THR A 8 -6.41 1.90 -4.96
N VAL A 9 -5.38 1.07 -4.71
CA VAL A 9 -4.11 1.52 -4.13
C VAL A 9 -3.42 2.58 -5.00
N ARG A 10 -3.41 2.38 -6.33
CA ARG A 10 -2.78 3.30 -7.28
C ARG A 10 -3.46 4.67 -7.34
N ASN A 11 -4.75 4.75 -7.02
CA ASN A 11 -5.52 5.99 -7.03
C ASN A 11 -5.70 6.61 -5.64
N LEU A 12 -5.04 6.08 -4.59
CA LEU A 12 -5.08 6.68 -3.27
C LEU A 12 -4.42 8.05 -3.27
N HIS A 13 -5.11 9.04 -2.71
CA HIS A 13 -4.47 10.30 -2.38
C HIS A 13 -3.54 10.12 -1.17
N LEU A 14 -2.48 10.93 -1.07
CA LEU A 14 -1.49 10.84 0.02
C LEU A 14 -2.13 10.90 1.41
N SER A 15 -3.16 11.74 1.59
CA SER A 15 -3.90 11.86 2.85
C SER A 15 -4.69 10.60 3.23
N GLN A 16 -4.98 9.73 2.27
CA GLN A 16 -5.71 8.48 2.49
C GLN A 16 -4.77 7.31 2.82
N LEU A 17 -3.45 7.46 2.64
CA LEU A 17 -2.52 6.38 2.93
C LEU A 17 -2.58 5.97 4.40
N SER A 18 -2.79 6.92 5.30
CA SER A 18 -2.92 6.69 6.75
C SER A 18 -4.30 6.20 7.19
N ASP A 19 -5.26 6.08 6.27
CA ASP A 19 -6.60 5.58 6.61
C ASP A 19 -6.52 4.06 6.89
N PRO A 20 -6.96 3.60 8.08
CA PRO A 20 -6.96 2.18 8.47
C PRO A 20 -7.59 1.25 7.43
N LYS A 21 -8.59 1.76 6.68
CA LYS A 21 -9.28 1.01 5.63
C LYS A 21 -8.32 0.51 4.55
N TYR A 22 -7.28 1.27 4.20
CA TYR A 22 -6.38 0.95 3.10
C TYR A 22 -5.09 0.28 3.53
N LEU A 23 -4.77 0.23 4.84
CA LEU A 23 -3.52 -0.34 5.35
C LEU A 23 -3.32 -1.80 4.92
N HIS A 24 -4.38 -2.61 4.93
CA HIS A 24 -4.30 -4.01 4.47
C HIS A 24 -3.95 -4.11 2.98
N LEU A 25 -4.56 -3.27 2.14
CA LEU A 25 -4.27 -3.22 0.70
C LEU A 25 -2.85 -2.72 0.43
N LEU A 26 -2.37 -1.73 1.18
CA LEU A 26 -1.00 -1.22 1.06
C LEU A 26 0.03 -2.28 1.45
N ARG A 27 -0.24 -3.09 2.49
CA ARG A 27 0.61 -4.24 2.85
C ARG A 27 0.61 -5.32 1.76
N GLU A 28 -0.55 -5.70 1.24
CA GLU A 28 -0.64 -6.66 0.14
C GLU A 28 0.10 -6.15 -1.11
N PHE A 29 -0.09 -4.88 -1.47
CA PHE A 29 0.61 -4.25 -2.58
C PHE A 29 2.14 -4.31 -2.40
N ALA A 30 2.63 -3.97 -1.21
CA ALA A 30 4.06 -4.05 -0.89
C ALA A 30 4.61 -5.48 -1.01
N GLY A 31 3.84 -6.50 -0.62
CA GLY A 31 4.27 -7.89 -0.67
C GLY A 31 4.20 -8.54 -2.05
N HIS A 32 3.29 -8.09 -2.92
CA HIS A 32 2.98 -8.81 -4.16
C HIS A 32 3.27 -8.05 -5.46
N MET A 33 3.27 -6.72 -5.45
CA MET A 33 3.21 -5.92 -6.69
C MET A 33 4.22 -4.77 -6.74
N ALA A 34 4.62 -4.23 -5.58
CA ALA A 34 5.53 -3.10 -5.52
C ALA A 34 6.96 -3.49 -5.94
N PRO A 35 7.69 -2.62 -6.65
CA PRO A 35 9.13 -2.77 -6.82
C PRO A 35 9.84 -2.88 -5.46
N PRO A 36 10.95 -3.63 -5.32
CA PRO A 36 11.58 -3.90 -4.03
C PRO A 36 11.87 -2.64 -3.19
N CYS A 37 12.35 -1.57 -3.83
CA CYS A 37 12.63 -0.30 -3.14
C CYS A 37 11.36 0.37 -2.59
N VAL A 38 10.25 0.28 -3.31
CA VAL A 38 8.94 0.81 -2.90
C VAL A 38 8.34 -0.06 -1.79
N ALA A 39 8.42 -1.38 -1.96
CA ALA A 39 7.95 -2.36 -0.97
C ALA A 39 8.61 -2.12 0.40
N GLU A 40 9.93 -1.98 0.43
CA GLU A 40 10.67 -1.73 1.67
C GLU A 40 10.31 -0.40 2.33
N ALA A 41 10.26 0.69 1.54
CA ALA A 41 9.93 2.01 2.06
C ALA A 41 8.50 2.04 2.62
N LEU A 42 7.55 1.45 1.88
CA LEU A 42 6.15 1.37 2.26
C LEU A 42 5.95 0.50 3.51
N MET A 43 6.58 -0.68 3.57
CA MET A 43 6.55 -1.55 4.76
C MET A 43 7.16 -0.86 6.00
N LYS A 44 8.31 -0.18 5.85
CA LYS A 44 8.91 0.60 6.95
C LYS A 44 7.98 1.69 7.45
N TRP A 45 7.27 2.36 6.55
CA TRP A 45 6.30 3.38 6.91
C TRP A 45 5.07 2.78 7.61
N LEU A 46 4.49 1.70 7.08
CA LEU A 46 3.33 0.99 7.64
C LEU A 46 3.58 0.37 9.02
N ASN A 47 4.84 0.09 9.37
CA ASN A 47 5.23 -0.42 10.69
C ASN A 47 5.44 0.70 11.72
N ARG A 48 5.45 1.97 11.30
CA ARG A 48 5.61 3.15 12.17
C ARG A 48 4.28 3.84 12.52
N LEU A 49 3.21 3.52 11.79
CA LEU A 49 1.83 3.92 12.10
C LEU A 49 1.32 3.11 13.28
#